data_AF-A0A485BVC1-F1
#
_entry.id   AF-A0A485BVC1-F1
#
_cell.length_a   1.000
_cell.length_b   1.000
_cell.length_c   1.000
_cell.angle_alpha   90.00
_cell.angle_beta   90.00
_cell.angle_gamma   90.00
#
_symmetry.space_group_name_H-M   'P 1'
#
loop_
_entity.id
_entity.type
_entity.pdbx_description
1 polymer ?
#
loop_
_entity_poly.entity_id
_entity_poly.type
_entity_poly.pdbx_seq_one_letter_code
_entity_poly.pdbx_strand_id
1 'polypeptide(L)'
;MDYQTAEALQAFTQRYCAAWQQQRGSLPRSEELYGVPSPCISATDDDAVFWQPQPFSAEQNISAVERALDIVIQQPIHSYYTTQFAGDMAARALLVRRCCCCKPGVRMTSGACRRI
;
A
#
# COMPACT_ATOMS: atom_id res chain seq x y z
N MET A 1 -17.42 -5.48 6.42
CA MET A 1 -16.42 -4.63 5.75
C MET A 1 -15.43 -4.18 6.80
N ASP A 2 -14.16 -4.58 6.67
CA ASP A 2 -13.09 -4.05 7.50
C ASP A 2 -12.65 -2.69 6.93
N TYR A 3 -13.06 -1.63 7.62
CA TYR A 3 -12.86 -0.24 7.19
C TYR A 3 -11.41 0.24 7.43
N GLN A 4 -10.74 -0.33 8.43
CA GLN A 4 -9.41 0.11 8.86
C GLN A 4 -8.35 -0.13 7.77
N THR A 5 -8.42 -1.28 7.09
CA THR A 5 -7.49 -1.61 5.99
C THR A 5 -7.68 -0.68 4.79
N ALA A 6 -8.93 -0.41 4.42
CA ALA A 6 -9.27 0.49 3.31
C ALA A 6 -8.79 1.92 3.58
N GLU A 7 -9.08 2.46 4.77
CA GLU A 7 -8.62 3.79 5.19
C GLU A 7 -7.09 3.89 5.20
N ALA A 8 -6.41 2.88 5.76
CA ALA A 8 -4.94 2.87 5.82
C ALA A 8 -4.31 2.84 4.42
N LEU A 9 -4.90 2.07 3.49
CA LEU A 9 -4.46 2.01 2.10
C LEU A 9 -4.69 3.33 1.35
N GLN A 10 -5.87 3.94 1.51
CA GLN A 10 -6.18 5.24 0.92
C GLN A 10 -5.23 6.32 1.44
N ALA A 11 -5.02 6.36 2.76
CA ALA A 11 -4.08 7.30 3.38
C ALA A 11 -2.64 7.09 2.89
N PHE A 12 -2.20 5.85 2.70
CA PHE A 12 -0.90 5.55 2.11
C PHE A 12 -0.82 6.05 0.66
N THR A 13 -1.83 5.77 -0.16
CA THR A 13 -1.89 6.19 -1.56
C THR A 13 -1.83 7.72 -1.70
N GLN A 14 -2.57 8.44 -0.84
CA GLN A 14 -2.54 9.90 -0.81
C GLN A 14 -1.13 10.42 -0.50
N ARG A 15 -0.44 9.84 0.49
CA ARG A 15 0.95 10.22 0.80
C ARG A 15 1.90 9.92 -0.37
N TYR A 16 1.70 8.80 -1.06
CA TYR A 16 2.49 8.43 -2.22
C TYR A 16 2.34 9.46 -3.35
N CYS A 17 1.11 9.82 -3.70
CA CYS A 17 0.83 10.82 -4.74
C CYS A 17 1.37 12.21 -4.35
N ALA A 18 1.20 12.61 -3.08
CA ALA A 18 1.73 13.87 -2.58
C ALA A 18 3.27 13.93 -2.65
N ALA A 19 3.96 12.83 -2.32
CA ALA A 19 5.41 12.75 -2.43
C ALA A 19 5.89 12.86 -3.88
N TRP A 20 5.18 12.26 -4.83
CA TRP A 20 5.45 12.42 -6.26
C TRP A 20 5.29 13.86 -6.71
N GLN A 21 4.17 14.49 -6.35
CA GLN A 21 3.91 15.88 -6.70
C GLN A 21 4.98 16.82 -6.14
N GLN A 22 5.42 16.61 -4.89
CA GLN A 22 6.46 17.43 -4.26
C GLN A 22 7.85 17.25 -4.88
N GLN A 23 8.21 16.02 -5.25
CA GLN A 23 9.56 15.71 -5.74
C GLN A 23 9.74 15.97 -7.23
N ARG A 24 8.67 15.80 -8.02
CA ARG A 24 8.74 15.79 -9.50
C ARG A 24 7.77 16.76 -10.16
N GLY A 25 6.84 17.35 -9.41
CA GLY A 25 5.81 18.24 -9.96
C GLY A 25 4.74 17.50 -10.79
N SER A 26 4.68 16.18 -10.72
CA SER A 26 3.80 15.34 -11.53
C SER A 26 3.02 14.32 -10.70
N LEU A 27 2.00 13.74 -11.32
CA LEU A 27 1.40 12.49 -10.86
C LEU A 27 2.41 11.33 -10.95
N PRO A 28 2.16 10.21 -10.24
CA PRO A 28 2.91 8.97 -10.42
C PRO A 28 3.02 8.55 -11.89
N ARG A 29 4.26 8.33 -12.36
CA ARG A 29 4.58 7.83 -13.70
C ARG A 29 4.91 6.35 -13.64
N SER A 30 4.40 5.55 -14.58
CA SER A 30 4.73 4.14 -14.73
C SER A 30 4.94 3.76 -16.20
N GLU A 31 6.10 3.17 -16.49
CA GLU A 31 6.43 2.56 -17.80
C GLU A 31 5.79 1.17 -17.93
N GLU A 32 5.73 0.41 -16.83
CA GLU A 32 5.20 -0.97 -16.80
C GLU A 32 3.69 -1.03 -17.11
N LEU A 33 2.98 0.07 -16.87
CA LEU A 33 1.55 0.19 -17.17
C LEU A 33 1.26 0.76 -18.56
N TYR A 34 2.30 1.07 -19.35
CA TYR A 34 2.12 1.55 -20.71
C TYR A 34 1.43 0.50 -21.58
N GLY A 35 0.39 0.91 -22.32
CA GLY A 35 -0.41 0.01 -23.15
C GLY A 35 -1.45 -0.82 -22.40
N VAL A 36 -1.52 -0.75 -21.07
CA VAL A 36 -2.55 -1.45 -20.26
C VAL A 36 -3.73 -0.52 -20.01
N PRO A 37 -4.94 -0.78 -20.54
CA PRO A 37 -6.09 0.09 -20.33
C PRO A 37 -6.50 0.14 -18.85
N SER A 38 -6.59 1.34 -18.29
CA SER A 38 -7.01 1.53 -16.90
C SER A 38 -7.72 2.88 -16.70
N PRO A 39 -8.76 2.94 -15.86
CA PRO A 39 -9.41 4.21 -15.50
C PRO A 39 -8.47 5.13 -14.71
N CYS A 40 -7.37 4.61 -14.17
CA CYS A 40 -6.38 5.39 -13.43
C CYS A 40 -5.56 6.33 -14.31
N ILE A 41 -5.52 6.10 -15.63
CA ILE A 41 -4.68 6.87 -16.55
C ILE A 41 -5.25 8.29 -16.67
N SER A 42 -4.44 9.27 -16.29
CA SER A 42 -4.74 10.70 -16.43
C SER A 42 -4.10 11.28 -17.68
N ALA A 43 -2.87 10.85 -17.99
CA ALA A 43 -2.18 11.20 -19.23
C ALA A 43 -1.29 10.04 -19.68
N THR A 44 -1.01 9.97 -20.97
CA THR A 44 -0.05 9.04 -21.57
C THR A 44 1.04 9.86 -22.23
N ASP A 45 2.28 9.45 -22.00
CA ASP A 45 3.49 9.94 -22.65
C ASP A 45 3.98 8.87 -23.65
N ASP A 46 5.12 9.09 -24.30
CA ASP A 46 5.61 8.17 -25.35
C ASP A 46 5.82 6.73 -24.85
N ASP A 47 6.35 6.55 -23.63
CA ASP A 47 6.74 5.25 -23.07
C ASP A 47 6.14 4.97 -21.68
N ALA A 48 5.26 5.84 -21.18
CA ALA A 48 4.73 5.74 -19.84
C ALA A 48 3.34 6.35 -19.68
N VAL A 49 2.67 6.00 -18.59
CA VAL A 49 1.40 6.60 -18.18
C VAL A 49 1.54 7.33 -16.86
N PHE A 50 0.88 8.48 -16.77
CA PHE A 50 0.64 9.20 -15.52
C PHE A 50 -0.71 8.77 -14.97
N TRP A 51 -0.74 8.38 -13.70
CA TRP A 51 -1.94 7.80 -13.12
C TRP A 51 -2.30 8.42 -11.77
N GLN A 52 -3.58 8.31 -11.41
CA GLN A 52 -4.13 8.66 -10.11
C GLN A 52 -5.12 7.58 -9.64
N PRO A 53 -5.30 7.39 -8.32
CA PRO A 53 -6.23 6.38 -7.83
C PRO A 53 -7.67 6.70 -8.23
N GLN A 54 -8.45 5.66 -8.50
CA GLN A 54 -9.86 5.74 -8.85
C GLN A 54 -10.71 4.84 -7.95
N PRO A 55 -11.99 5.19 -7.72
CA PRO A 55 -12.90 4.32 -6.98
C PRO A 55 -13.01 2.93 -7.62
N PHE A 56 -13.07 1.89 -6.79
CA PHE A 56 -13.31 0.54 -7.26
C PHE A 56 -14.79 0.37 -7.64
N SER A 57 -15.05 -0.18 -8.83
CA SER A 57 -16.42 -0.28 -9.38
C SER A 57 -16.96 -1.70 -9.52
N ALA A 58 -16.12 -2.73 -9.29
CA ALA A 58 -16.52 -4.13 -9.42
C ALA A 58 -16.96 -4.73 -8.06
N GLU A 59 -17.22 -6.04 -8.03
CA GLU A 59 -17.52 -6.75 -6.79
C GLU A 59 -16.36 -6.63 -5.79
N GLN A 60 -16.66 -6.14 -4.58
CA GLN A 60 -15.67 -5.86 -3.55
C GLN A 60 -15.28 -7.12 -2.75
N ASN A 61 -14.97 -8.20 -3.47
CA ASN A 61 -14.44 -9.43 -2.90
C ASN A 61 -13.53 -10.14 -3.92
N ILE A 62 -12.71 -11.07 -3.43
CA ILE A 62 -11.86 -11.93 -4.25
C ILE A 62 -12.28 -13.40 -4.11
N SER A 63 -13.58 -13.66 -3.91
CA SER A 63 -14.10 -15.02 -3.69
C SER A 63 -13.98 -15.93 -4.92
N ALA A 64 -13.64 -15.39 -6.10
CA ALA A 64 -13.19 -16.18 -7.23
C ALA A 64 -11.88 -16.95 -6.92
N VAL A 65 -10.95 -16.34 -6.20
CA VAL A 65 -9.67 -16.96 -5.79
C VAL A 65 -9.92 -18.03 -4.74
N GLU A 66 -10.77 -17.73 -3.75
CA GLU A 66 -11.18 -18.69 -2.71
C GLU A 66 -11.76 -19.96 -3.34
N ARG A 67 -12.68 -19.81 -4.29
CA ARG A 67 -13.31 -20.94 -5.00
C ARG A 67 -12.33 -21.71 -5.89
N ALA A 68 -11.40 -21.02 -6.54
CA ALA A 68 -10.46 -21.65 -7.46
C ALA A 68 -9.39 -22.48 -6.72
N LEU A 69 -9.03 -22.07 -5.50
CA LEU A 69 -7.95 -22.68 -4.72
C LEU A 69 -8.44 -23.48 -3.50
N ASP A 70 -9.73 -23.47 -3.20
CA ASP A 70 -10.35 -24.09 -2.02
C ASP A 70 -9.70 -23.61 -0.70
N ILE A 71 -9.55 -22.29 -0.57
CA ILE A 71 -8.98 -21.63 0.62
C ILE A 71 -9.92 -20.54 1.14
N VAL A 72 -9.73 -20.19 2.42
CA VAL A 72 -10.37 -19.02 3.03
C VAL A 72 -9.35 -17.89 3.12
N ILE A 73 -9.65 -16.75 2.50
CA ILE A 73 -8.77 -15.60 2.52
C ILE A 73 -9.19 -14.65 3.65
N GLN A 74 -8.20 -14.03 4.30
CA GLN A 74 -8.45 -13.08 5.38
C GLN A 74 -9.18 -11.84 4.86
N GLN A 75 -10.22 -11.39 5.57
CA GLN A 75 -11.04 -10.24 5.18
C GLN A 75 -10.24 -8.96 4.81
N PRO A 76 -9.14 -8.60 5.49
CA PRO A 76 -8.31 -7.46 5.10
C PRO A 76 -7.75 -7.53 3.67
N ILE A 77 -7.49 -8.73 3.16
CA ILE A 77 -6.97 -8.92 1.80
C ILE A 77 -8.06 -8.63 0.75
N HIS A 78 -9.32 -8.95 1.05
CA HIS A 78 -10.44 -8.55 0.20
C HIS A 78 -10.48 -7.03 0.11
N SER A 79 -10.50 -6.34 1.26
CA SER A 79 -10.47 -4.88 1.30
C SER A 79 -9.25 -4.31 0.55
N TYR A 80 -8.06 -4.89 0.72
CA TYR A 80 -6.83 -4.42 0.08
C TYR A 80 -6.94 -4.38 -1.45
N TYR A 81 -7.43 -5.45 -2.08
CA TYR A 81 -7.53 -5.53 -3.54
C TYR A 81 -8.76 -4.85 -4.14
N THR A 82 -9.77 -4.51 -3.32
CA THR A 82 -11.04 -3.95 -3.82
C THR A 82 -11.41 -2.58 -3.26
N THR A 83 -10.46 -1.88 -2.63
CA THR A 83 -10.70 -0.51 -2.12
C THR A 83 -10.67 0.53 -3.24
N GLN A 84 -9.73 0.40 -4.17
CA GLN A 84 -9.48 1.38 -5.23
C GLN A 84 -8.72 0.73 -6.39
N PHE A 85 -8.85 1.30 -7.58
CA PHE A 85 -7.88 1.07 -8.65
C PHE A 85 -6.69 2.01 -8.47
N ALA A 86 -5.48 1.49 -8.57
CA ALA A 86 -4.24 2.25 -8.51
C ALA A 86 -3.13 1.50 -9.26
N GLY A 87 -2.10 2.22 -9.68
CA GLY A 87 -0.86 1.60 -10.13
C GLY A 87 0.00 1.15 -8.95
N ASP A 88 1.07 0.41 -9.26
CA ASP A 88 2.01 -0.05 -8.24
C ASP A 88 2.73 1.11 -7.54
N MET A 89 2.92 0.94 -6.24
CA MET A 89 3.50 1.98 -5.36
C MET A 89 4.73 1.44 -4.65
N ALA A 90 5.91 1.75 -5.20
CA ALA A 90 7.18 1.38 -4.56
C ALA A 90 7.34 2.06 -3.19
N ALA A 91 7.47 1.26 -2.13
CA ALA A 91 7.56 1.75 -0.76
C ALA A 91 8.66 1.02 0.02
N ARG A 92 9.17 1.68 1.07
CA ARG A 92 10.07 1.04 2.05
C ARG A 92 9.32 0.84 3.37
N ALA A 93 9.19 -0.41 3.77
CA ALA A 93 8.82 -0.76 5.13
C ALA A 93 10.09 -0.73 5.99
N LEU A 94 10.26 0.31 6.80
CA LEU A 94 11.30 0.32 7.81
C LEU A 94 10.90 -0.67 8.91
N LEU A 95 11.72 -1.70 9.12
CA LEU A 95 11.60 -2.54 10.31
C LEU A 95 11.81 -1.65 11.53
N VAL A 96 10.73 -1.31 12.23
CA VAL A 96 10.83 -0.75 13.57
C VAL A 96 11.42 -1.85 14.44
N ARG A 97 12.75 -1.84 14.58
CA ARG A 97 13.40 -2.55 15.68
C ARG A 97 12.88 -1.88 16.95
N ARG A 98 11.86 -2.46 17.57
CA ARG A 98 11.53 -2.13 18.97
C ARG A 98 12.81 -2.41 19.76
N CYS A 99 13.53 -1.36 20.13
CA CYS A 99 14.59 -1.49 21.11
C CYS A 99 13.96 -2.09 22.37
N CYS A 100 14.32 -3.33 22.70
CA CYS A 100 13.87 -4.00 23.92
C CYS A 100 14.14 -3.17 25.19
N CYS A 101 15.07 -2.21 25.13
CA CYS A 101 15.48 -1.38 26.24
C CYS A 101 14.59 -0.16 26.53
N CYS A 102 13.55 0.12 25.72
CA CYS A 102 12.59 1.18 26.01
C CYS A 102 11.37 0.72 26.84
N LYS A 103 11.40 -0.49 27.43
CA LYS A 103 10.38 -0.88 28.41
C LYS A 103 10.64 -0.17 29.75
N PRO A 104 9.60 0.35 30.43
CA PRO A 104 9.73 0.81 31.81
C PRO A 104 10.33 -0.30 32.67
N GLY A 105 11.43 -0.03 33.38
CA GLY A 105 12.14 -1.01 34.21
C GLY A 105 13.35 -1.72 33.58
N VAL A 106 13.81 -1.31 32.39
CA VAL A 106 15.04 -1.85 31.78
C VAL A 106 16.11 -0.76 31.71
N ARG A 107 17.26 -0.97 32.36
CA ARG A 107 18.39 -0.02 32.36
C ARG A 107 19.56 -0.64 31.59
N MET A 108 20.19 0.13 30.69
CA MET A 108 21.42 -0.32 30.03
C MET A 108 22.57 -0.36 31.03
N THR A 109 23.07 -1.54 31.36
CA THR A 109 24.36 -1.72 32.03
C THR A 109 25.27 -2.54 31.12
N SER A 110 26.39 -1.94 30.70
CA SER A 110 27.47 -2.61 29.97
C SER A 110 27.06 -3.35 28.67
N GLY A 111 26.23 -2.73 27.84
CA GLY A 111 25.92 -3.23 26.48
C GLY A 111 24.97 -4.43 26.41
N ALA A 112 24.42 -4.90 27.52
CA ALA A 112 23.41 -5.97 27.54
C ALA A 112 22.10 -5.51 28.20
N CYS A 113 20.98 -5.74 27.52
CA CYS A 113 19.65 -5.41 28.02
C CYS A 113 19.17 -6.52 28.98
N ARG A 114 19.45 -6.41 30.28
CA ARG A 114 18.92 -7.31 31.32
C ARG A 114 17.62 -6.76 31.91
N ARG A 115 16.63 -7.64 32.17
CA ARG A 115 15.50 -7.27 33.05
C ARG A 115 16.03 -7.01 34.45
N ILE A 116 15.59 -5.91 35.05
CA ILE A 116 15.70 -5.66 36.49
C ILE A 116 14.62 -6.48 37.19
#